data_AF-A0A7C6BU53-F1
#
_entry.id   AF-A0A7C6BU53-F1
#
_cell.length_a   1.000
_cell.length_b   1.000
_cell.length_c   1.000
_cell.angle_alpha   90.00
_cell.angle_beta   90.00
_cell.angle_gamma   90.00
#
_symmetry.space_group_name_H-M   'P 1'
#
loop_
_entity.id
_entity.type
_entity.pdbx_description
1 polymer ?
#
loop_
_entity_poly.entity_id
_entity_poly.type
_entity_poly.pdbx_seq_one_letter_code
_entity_poly.pdbx_strand_id
1 'polypeptide(L)'
;MVYSDVDVEYLEETRDVDGLVRLLKDQDYLNRKEAVRALMKVGDERAVDALIDALQYKTWHSDYIILRDVREYSAEALGRIRDERAIEYLIQAINEDPDEEVRLKAAWALGEIGSPEATDTLIKALEDEDWSVRKTAAQALGVIGDIRAVPYLIEAINDGDWQVRKFAAVALGKMNDEKAIPILLEAMGDEDADVRWKAMLALAKFGERAVKPLIKTLKTAKWSVRARTAEVIGKIGGEEALNALIGLLIGKTRDENRHVRGKAAEALGRIGDERALKALRNAQKDEFVFVKDKAEIAIHKILRKHETTRIFNFDNGEVSFDYSDHWEIISTSDAKKVVRGLYENNSITLSLNRNTNASEVSSHEFAEMLKDVFRVQGSKVIDENYYEKYGMGIYEIYGENHDVAPTSILIISFKKGNLLYYMWFVGDPTVFEDAGEDIKIMVDSFYIYD
;
A
#
# COMPACT_ATOMS: atom_id res chain seq x y z
N MET A 1 47.26 16.64 -7.17
CA MET A 1 45.87 16.35 -6.73
C MET A 1 46.00 15.52 -5.48
N VAL A 2 45.82 16.14 -4.32
CA VAL A 2 45.74 15.43 -3.04
C VAL A 2 44.25 15.23 -2.83
N TYR A 3 43.77 13.99 -3.03
CA TYR A 3 42.45 13.62 -2.54
C TYR A 3 42.49 13.81 -1.02
N SER A 4 41.67 14.70 -0.48
CA SER A 4 41.45 14.70 0.96
C SER A 4 40.67 13.43 1.28
N ASP A 5 41.31 12.48 1.97
CA ASP A 5 40.68 11.31 2.59
C ASP A 5 39.74 11.77 3.71
N VAL A 6 38.66 12.49 3.37
CA VAL A 6 37.56 12.63 4.30
C VAL A 6 36.68 11.41 4.11
N ASP A 7 36.83 10.47 5.04
CA ASP A 7 36.10 9.22 5.06
C ASP A 7 34.67 9.48 5.56
N VAL A 8 33.76 9.80 4.64
CA VAL A 8 32.34 10.03 4.95
C VAL A 8 31.71 8.78 5.55
N GLU A 9 32.17 7.59 5.15
CA GLU A 9 31.70 6.31 5.68
C GLU A 9 32.08 6.19 7.17
N TYR A 10 33.32 6.50 7.52
CA TYR A 10 33.75 6.56 8.93
C TYR A 10 32.94 7.59 9.74
N LEU A 11 32.68 8.77 9.20
CA LEU A 11 31.87 9.79 9.91
C LEU A 11 30.40 9.36 10.06
N GLU A 12 29.83 8.67 9.06
CA GLU A 12 28.50 8.08 9.12
C GLU A 12 28.42 6.98 10.19
N GLU A 13 29.37 6.03 10.18
CA GLU A 13 29.46 4.91 11.12
C GLU A 13 29.65 5.38 12.57
N THR A 14 30.51 6.38 12.77
CA THR A 14 30.77 6.96 14.09
C THR A 14 29.71 7.98 14.52
N ARG A 15 28.75 8.29 13.65
CA ARG A 15 27.70 9.31 13.86
C ARG A 15 28.29 10.68 14.24
N ASP A 16 29.43 11.05 13.65
CA ASP A 16 30.06 12.36 13.85
C ASP A 16 29.33 13.46 13.06
N VAL A 17 28.25 13.96 13.65
CA VAL A 17 27.41 15.00 13.07
C VAL A 17 28.19 16.28 12.79
N ASP A 18 29.11 16.67 13.68
CA ASP A 18 29.90 17.91 13.49
C ASP A 18 30.86 17.78 12.32
N GLY A 19 31.48 16.60 12.15
CA GLY A 19 32.30 16.26 10.99
C GLY A 19 31.49 16.32 9.69
N LEU A 20 30.31 15.69 9.67
CA LEU A 20 29.42 15.69 8.51
C LEU A 20 28.88 17.10 8.18
N VAL A 21 28.54 17.90 9.18
CA VAL A 21 28.10 19.30 9.00
C VAL A 21 29.22 20.16 8.38
N ARG A 22 30.48 19.94 8.76
CA ARG A 22 31.62 20.63 8.12
C ARG A 22 31.76 20.26 6.65
N LEU A 23 31.54 18.99 6.30
CA LEU A 23 31.60 18.52 4.92
C LEU A 23 30.53 19.13 4.00
N LEU A 24 29.40 19.59 4.52
CA LEU A 24 28.40 20.32 3.73
C LEU A 24 28.94 21.62 3.09
N LYS A 25 30.09 22.10 3.56
CA LYS A 25 30.78 23.30 3.06
C LYS A 25 32.06 22.96 2.28
N ASP A 26 32.31 21.68 1.99
CA ASP A 26 33.50 21.20 1.29
C ASP A 26 33.60 21.75 -0.14
N GLN A 27 34.80 21.92 -0.71
CA GLN A 27 34.91 22.42 -2.09
C GLN A 27 34.44 21.39 -3.12
N ASP A 28 34.54 20.09 -2.81
CA ASP A 28 34.05 19.02 -3.64
C ASP A 28 32.55 18.80 -3.40
N TYR A 29 31.77 18.93 -4.47
CA TYR A 29 30.33 18.72 -4.42
C TYR A 29 29.95 17.26 -4.13
N LEU A 30 30.81 16.28 -4.43
CA LEU A 30 30.58 14.88 -4.11
C LEU A 30 30.62 14.68 -2.59
N ASN A 31 31.61 15.28 -1.92
CA ASN A 31 31.71 15.24 -0.46
C ASN A 31 30.47 15.86 0.19
N ARG A 32 29.93 16.96 -0.38
CA ARG A 32 28.67 17.55 0.11
C ARG A 32 27.50 16.59 -0.04
N LYS A 33 27.34 15.98 -1.22
CA LYS A 33 26.26 15.03 -1.50
C LYS A 33 26.31 13.84 -0.55
N GLU A 34 27.49 13.23 -0.40
CA GLU A 34 27.68 12.09 0.51
C GLU A 34 27.47 12.50 1.97
N ALA A 35 27.87 13.71 2.36
CA ALA A 35 27.61 14.24 3.70
C ALA A 35 26.12 14.44 3.98
N VAL A 36 25.33 15.01 3.05
CA VAL A 36 23.87 15.10 3.24
C VAL A 36 23.25 13.71 3.31
N ARG A 37 23.69 12.77 2.46
CA ARG A 37 23.21 11.38 2.49
C ARG A 37 23.49 10.71 3.84
N ALA A 38 24.68 10.91 4.39
CA ALA A 38 25.06 10.41 5.71
C ALA A 38 24.23 11.08 6.81
N LEU A 39 24.08 12.41 6.80
CA LEU A 39 23.25 13.14 7.76
C LEU A 39 21.78 12.70 7.73
N MET A 40 21.23 12.42 6.55
CA MET A 40 19.89 11.88 6.37
C MET A 40 19.72 10.52 7.07
N LYS A 41 20.74 9.65 6.99
CA LYS A 41 20.73 8.35 7.69
C LYS A 41 20.95 8.48 9.18
N VAL A 42 21.82 9.40 9.60
CA VAL A 42 22.13 9.64 11.01
C VAL A 42 20.91 10.21 11.74
N GLY A 43 20.18 11.14 11.11
CA GLY A 43 18.90 11.66 11.58
C GLY A 43 18.97 12.49 12.87
N ASP A 44 20.06 13.23 13.07
CA ASP A 44 20.32 13.98 14.31
C ASP A 44 19.91 15.45 14.18
N GLU A 45 19.20 15.97 15.18
CA GLU A 45 18.66 17.35 15.23
C GLU A 45 19.73 18.45 15.15
N ARG A 46 20.99 18.13 15.52
CA ARG A 46 22.12 19.06 15.43
C ARG A 46 22.46 19.44 13.99
N ALA A 47 22.05 18.62 13.02
CA ALA A 47 22.28 18.87 11.61
C ALA A 47 21.25 19.82 10.98
N VAL A 48 20.12 20.10 11.65
CA VAL A 48 18.96 20.81 11.07
C VAL A 48 19.34 22.16 10.47
N ASP A 49 20.05 23.00 11.20
CA ASP A 49 20.41 24.34 10.70
C ASP A 49 21.34 24.25 9.46
N ALA A 50 22.25 23.27 9.45
CA ALA A 50 23.15 23.05 8.32
C ALA A 50 22.43 22.44 7.10
N LEU A 51 21.41 21.60 7.32
CA LEU A 51 20.55 21.06 6.27
C LEU A 51 19.61 22.14 5.70
N ILE A 52 19.13 23.07 6.54
CA ILE A 52 18.39 24.27 6.12
C ILE A 52 19.25 25.16 5.22
N ASP A 53 20.50 25.41 5.61
CA ASP A 53 21.47 26.14 4.78
C ASP A 53 21.68 25.42 3.44
N ALA A 54 21.81 24.09 3.48
CA ALA A 54 22.05 23.27 2.29
C ALA A 54 20.87 23.22 1.32
N LEU A 55 19.64 23.24 1.85
CA LEU A 55 18.41 23.34 1.05
C LEU A 55 18.33 24.66 0.27
N GLN A 56 18.87 25.75 0.82
CA GLN A 56 18.77 27.10 0.24
C GLN A 56 19.92 27.48 -0.71
N TYR A 57 20.77 26.52 -1.11
CA TYR A 57 21.92 26.84 -1.95
C TYR A 57 21.51 27.32 -3.36
N LYS A 58 21.38 28.65 -3.52
CA LYS A 58 21.02 29.34 -4.78
C LYS A 58 22.22 29.77 -5.65
N THR A 59 23.43 29.92 -5.10
CA THR A 59 24.49 30.76 -5.72
C THR A 59 25.86 30.12 -5.95
N TRP A 60 26.05 28.81 -5.77
CA TRP A 60 27.39 28.22 -5.85
C TRP A 60 27.66 27.48 -7.17
N HIS A 61 27.67 28.29 -8.24
CA HIS A 61 28.05 27.98 -9.64
C HIS A 61 26.95 27.34 -10.50
N SER A 62 26.69 28.03 -11.60
CA SER A 62 25.58 27.93 -12.55
C SER A 62 25.58 26.68 -13.44
N ASP A 63 26.25 25.59 -13.06
CA ASP A 63 26.30 24.37 -13.85
C ASP A 63 26.33 23.18 -12.88
N TYR A 64 25.65 22.09 -13.23
CA TYR A 64 25.68 20.74 -12.61
C TYR A 64 24.44 20.31 -11.79
N ILE A 65 23.85 19.21 -12.31
CA ILE A 65 22.80 18.33 -11.77
C ILE A 65 23.04 17.92 -10.30
N ILE A 66 24.28 17.97 -9.82
CA ILE A 66 24.68 17.39 -8.53
C ILE A 66 24.30 18.31 -7.35
N LEU A 67 24.04 19.59 -7.60
CA LEU A 67 23.48 20.50 -6.60
C LEU A 67 21.99 20.28 -6.32
N ARG A 68 21.25 19.67 -7.28
CA ARG A 68 19.89 19.20 -7.02
C ARG A 68 19.89 18.15 -5.93
N ASP A 69 20.73 17.12 -6.06
CA ASP A 69 20.79 16.00 -5.12
C ASP A 69 21.07 16.47 -3.67
N VAL A 70 21.91 17.51 -3.50
CA VAL A 70 22.17 18.11 -2.18
C VAL A 70 20.90 18.74 -1.60
N ARG A 71 20.15 19.52 -2.37
CA ARG A 71 18.90 20.17 -1.92
C ARG A 71 17.79 19.14 -1.69
N GLU A 72 17.66 18.18 -2.61
CA GLU A 72 16.74 17.05 -2.54
C GLU A 72 16.95 16.25 -1.24
N TYR A 73 18.17 15.76 -1.02
CA TYR A 73 18.50 14.97 0.16
C TYR A 73 18.43 15.81 1.44
N SER A 74 18.64 17.12 1.37
CA SER A 74 18.47 18.02 2.52
C SER A 74 16.99 18.13 2.90
N ALA A 75 16.11 18.34 1.92
CA ALA A 75 14.66 18.32 2.16
C ALA A 75 14.20 16.99 2.75
N GLU A 76 14.67 15.86 2.19
CA GLU A 76 14.35 14.53 2.72
C GLU A 76 14.87 14.32 4.15
N ALA A 77 16.11 14.71 4.43
CA ALA A 77 16.69 14.63 5.77
C ALA A 77 15.89 15.44 6.79
N LEU A 78 15.51 16.68 6.44
CA LEU A 78 14.68 17.54 7.29
C LEU A 78 13.31 16.90 7.57
N GLY A 79 12.69 16.31 6.56
CA GLY A 79 11.43 15.56 6.71
C GLY A 79 11.53 14.34 7.61
N ARG A 80 12.66 13.62 7.58
CA ARG A 80 12.92 12.46 8.46
C ARG A 80 13.19 12.88 9.90
N ILE A 81 13.90 13.98 10.11
CA ILE A 81 14.20 14.54 11.44
C ILE A 81 12.93 15.12 12.08
N ARG A 82 12.03 15.69 11.27
CA ARG A 82 10.75 16.28 11.68
C ARG A 82 10.88 17.47 12.63
N ASP A 83 11.92 18.28 12.45
CA ASP A 83 12.13 19.51 13.23
C ASP A 83 11.37 20.69 12.61
N GLU A 84 10.57 21.39 13.42
CA GLU A 84 9.72 22.50 13.00
C GLU A 84 10.52 23.70 12.47
N ARG A 85 11.80 23.85 12.86
CA ARG A 85 12.69 24.90 12.33
C ARG A 85 12.80 24.87 10.81
N ALA A 86 12.56 23.72 10.19
CA ALA A 86 12.66 23.53 8.75
C ALA A 86 11.44 24.05 7.97
N ILE A 87 10.29 24.27 8.62
CA ILE A 87 9.00 24.48 7.94
C ILE A 87 9.04 25.67 6.97
N GLU A 88 9.51 26.84 7.42
CA GLU A 88 9.58 28.05 6.60
C GLU A 88 10.43 27.82 5.33
N TYR A 89 11.56 27.11 5.47
CA TYR A 89 12.50 26.87 4.39
C TYR A 89 12.02 25.78 3.42
N LEU A 90 11.32 24.76 3.92
CA LEU A 90 10.65 23.77 3.08
C LEU A 90 9.48 24.42 2.31
N ILE A 91 8.73 25.33 2.94
CA ILE A 91 7.72 26.14 2.25
C ILE A 91 8.36 26.97 1.15
N GLN A 92 9.51 27.61 1.41
CA GLN A 92 10.23 28.37 0.39
C GLN A 92 10.69 27.47 -0.77
N ALA A 93 11.23 26.29 -0.48
CA ALA A 93 11.68 25.33 -1.50
C ALA A 93 10.53 24.91 -2.43
N ILE A 94 9.34 24.62 -1.91
CA ILE A 94 8.16 24.31 -2.75
C ILE A 94 7.80 25.48 -3.67
N ASN A 95 7.90 26.72 -3.21
CA ASN A 95 7.45 27.87 -4.00
C ASN A 95 8.48 28.37 -5.01
N GLU A 96 9.77 28.17 -4.74
CA GLU A 96 10.85 28.87 -5.45
C GLU A 96 11.90 27.96 -6.11
N ASP A 97 11.99 26.68 -5.72
CA ASP A 97 13.02 25.81 -6.30
C ASP A 97 12.69 25.46 -7.76
N PRO A 98 13.64 25.68 -8.69
CA PRO A 98 13.40 25.38 -10.11
C PRO A 98 13.25 23.89 -10.39
N ASP A 99 13.75 23.02 -9.50
CA ASP A 99 13.77 21.57 -9.70
C ASP A 99 12.57 20.89 -9.03
N GLU A 100 11.81 20.14 -9.82
CA GLU A 100 10.59 19.46 -9.39
C GLU A 100 10.86 18.40 -8.31
N GLU A 101 12.03 17.75 -8.31
CA GLU A 101 12.35 16.73 -7.32
C GLU A 101 12.60 17.39 -5.95
N VAL A 102 13.23 18.57 -5.93
CA VAL A 102 13.40 19.34 -4.69
C VAL A 102 12.04 19.81 -4.16
N ARG A 103 11.16 20.33 -5.03
CA ARG A 103 9.80 20.72 -4.64
C ARG A 103 9.00 19.53 -4.10
N LEU A 104 9.12 18.37 -4.75
CA LEU A 104 8.50 17.13 -4.31
C LEU A 104 8.98 16.72 -2.91
N LYS A 105 10.30 16.65 -2.70
CA LYS A 105 10.85 16.25 -1.39
C LYS A 105 10.48 17.23 -0.29
N ALA A 106 10.45 18.52 -0.60
CA ALA A 106 10.00 19.53 0.35
C ALA A 106 8.51 19.35 0.72
N ALA A 107 7.64 19.06 -0.26
CA ALA A 107 6.24 18.74 0.01
C ALA A 107 6.08 17.47 0.85
N TRP A 108 6.85 16.42 0.55
CA TRP A 108 6.88 15.20 1.35
C TRP A 108 7.33 15.49 2.80
N ALA A 109 8.43 16.24 2.96
CA ALA A 109 8.99 16.59 4.27
C ALA A 109 8.00 17.38 5.13
N LEU A 110 7.27 18.34 4.55
CA LEU A 110 6.21 19.05 5.27
C LEU A 110 5.07 18.13 5.69
N GLY A 111 4.74 17.12 4.87
CA GLY A 111 3.79 16.07 5.23
C GLY A 111 4.26 15.23 6.42
N GLU A 112 5.53 14.86 6.47
CA GLU A 112 6.12 14.08 7.57
C GLU A 112 6.24 14.88 8.87
N ILE A 113 6.56 16.18 8.78
CA ILE A 113 6.52 17.10 9.92
C ILE A 113 5.09 17.25 10.45
N GLY A 114 4.11 17.35 9.54
CA GLY A 114 2.68 17.34 9.90
C GLY A 114 2.14 18.70 10.40
N SER A 115 2.87 19.81 10.19
CA SER A 115 2.43 21.13 10.65
C SER A 115 1.35 21.74 9.74
N PRO A 116 0.22 22.22 10.29
CA PRO A 116 -0.82 22.95 9.54
C PRO A 116 -0.36 24.29 8.92
N GLU A 117 0.81 24.81 9.31
CA GLU A 117 1.40 26.01 8.70
C GLU A 117 1.73 25.80 7.22
N ALA A 118 2.01 24.55 6.82
CA ALA A 118 2.29 24.18 5.45
C ALA A 118 1.04 24.06 4.56
N THR A 119 -0.16 24.04 5.14
CA THR A 119 -1.39 23.71 4.40
C THR A 119 -1.64 24.60 3.19
N ASP A 120 -1.50 25.93 3.33
CA ASP A 120 -1.79 26.86 2.23
C ASP A 120 -0.77 26.71 1.08
N THR A 121 0.49 26.43 1.39
CA THR A 121 1.54 26.17 0.40
C THR A 121 1.31 24.84 -0.30
N LEU A 122 0.96 23.79 0.44
CA LEU A 122 0.65 22.49 -0.14
C LEU A 122 -0.63 22.50 -0.98
N ILE A 123 -1.62 23.35 -0.64
CA ILE A 123 -2.78 23.60 -1.49
C ILE A 123 -2.33 24.18 -2.83
N LYS A 124 -1.45 25.18 -2.85
CA LYS A 124 -0.91 25.71 -4.11
C LYS A 124 -0.10 24.67 -4.89
N ALA A 125 0.64 23.82 -4.19
CA ALA A 125 1.41 22.73 -4.82
C ALA A 125 0.53 21.65 -5.49
N LEU A 126 -0.79 21.61 -5.22
CA LEU A 126 -1.74 20.81 -6.01
C LEU A 126 -1.91 21.34 -7.44
N GLU A 127 -1.40 22.53 -7.76
CA GLU A 127 -1.45 23.14 -9.09
C GLU A 127 -0.07 23.17 -9.77
N ASP A 128 0.95 22.50 -9.20
CA ASP A 128 2.30 22.45 -9.77
C ASP A 128 2.29 21.85 -11.19
N GLU A 129 3.21 22.30 -12.05
CA GLU A 129 3.32 21.79 -13.42
C GLU A 129 3.64 20.29 -13.45
N ASP A 130 4.43 19.81 -12.48
CA ASP A 130 4.84 18.42 -12.40
C ASP A 130 3.84 17.59 -11.58
N TRP A 131 3.38 16.48 -12.16
CA TRP A 131 2.37 15.61 -11.56
C TRP A 131 2.87 14.94 -10.27
N SER A 132 4.19 14.73 -10.14
CA SER A 132 4.79 14.09 -8.97
C SER A 132 4.79 15.02 -7.76
N VAL A 133 4.96 16.33 -7.97
CA VAL A 133 4.78 17.37 -6.95
C VAL A 133 3.31 17.44 -6.53
N ARG A 134 2.37 17.53 -7.49
CA ARG A 134 0.91 17.57 -7.20
C ARG A 134 0.45 16.36 -6.38
N LYS A 135 0.89 15.16 -6.78
CA LYS A 135 0.59 13.90 -6.08
C LYS A 135 1.12 13.94 -4.64
N THR A 136 2.34 14.41 -4.45
CA THR A 136 3.00 14.45 -3.13
C THR A 136 2.35 15.51 -2.24
N ALA A 137 1.95 16.65 -2.80
CA ALA A 137 1.15 17.64 -2.10
C ALA A 137 -0.19 17.06 -1.61
N ALA A 138 -0.91 16.32 -2.47
CA ALA A 138 -2.15 15.64 -2.07
C ALA A 138 -1.92 14.64 -0.92
N GLN A 139 -0.84 13.87 -1.00
CA GLN A 139 -0.46 12.94 0.08
C GLN A 139 -0.16 13.68 1.39
N ALA A 140 0.66 14.73 1.35
CA ALA A 140 1.05 15.53 2.51
C ALA A 140 -0.15 16.20 3.18
N LEU A 141 -1.05 16.81 2.41
CA LEU A 141 -2.31 17.36 2.91
C LEU A 141 -3.16 16.31 3.62
N GLY A 142 -3.21 15.09 3.07
CA GLY A 142 -3.90 13.97 3.71
C GLY A 142 -3.24 13.48 5.00
N VAL A 143 -1.94 13.69 5.19
CA VAL A 143 -1.22 13.39 6.44
C VAL A 143 -1.45 14.48 7.48
N ILE A 144 -1.34 15.75 7.09
CA ILE A 144 -1.60 16.92 7.95
C ILE A 144 -3.06 16.93 8.44
N GLY A 145 -4.00 16.56 7.57
CA GLY A 145 -5.41 16.41 7.93
C GLY A 145 -6.17 17.73 8.15
N ASP A 146 -5.62 18.85 7.69
CA ASP A 146 -6.31 20.14 7.76
C ASP A 146 -7.48 20.19 6.77
N ILE A 147 -8.69 20.37 7.30
CA ILE A 147 -9.95 20.37 6.54
C ILE A 147 -10.03 21.50 5.50
N ARG A 148 -9.22 22.57 5.65
CA ARG A 148 -9.14 23.67 4.68
C ARG A 148 -8.75 23.18 3.28
N ALA A 149 -8.03 22.06 3.19
CA ALA A 149 -7.61 21.45 1.94
C ALA A 149 -8.68 20.61 1.22
N VAL A 150 -9.81 20.30 1.87
CA VAL A 150 -10.86 19.45 1.27
C VAL A 150 -11.37 19.96 -0.09
N PRO A 151 -11.71 21.25 -0.28
CA PRO A 151 -12.20 21.74 -1.57
C PRO A 151 -11.17 21.53 -2.70
N TYR A 152 -9.89 21.75 -2.41
CA TYR A 152 -8.80 21.62 -3.38
C TYR A 152 -8.48 20.16 -3.69
N LEU A 153 -8.59 19.27 -2.71
CA LEU A 153 -8.47 17.82 -2.94
C LEU A 153 -9.67 17.26 -3.72
N ILE A 154 -10.86 17.86 -3.59
CA ILE A 154 -12.02 17.55 -4.44
C ILE A 154 -11.74 17.95 -5.90
N GLU A 155 -10.99 19.02 -6.15
CA GLU A 155 -10.57 19.40 -7.51
C GLU A 155 -9.50 18.43 -8.03
N ALA A 156 -8.48 18.12 -7.22
CA ALA A 156 -7.37 17.23 -7.58
C ALA A 156 -7.78 15.79 -7.91
N ILE A 157 -8.98 15.33 -7.50
CA ILE A 157 -9.50 14.03 -7.90
C ILE A 157 -9.87 13.96 -9.40
N ASN A 158 -9.91 15.10 -10.09
CA ASN A 158 -10.14 15.20 -11.54
C ASN A 158 -8.84 15.54 -12.31
N ASP A 159 -7.67 15.43 -11.67
CA ASP A 159 -6.38 15.70 -12.30
C ASP A 159 -6.15 14.80 -13.53
N GLY A 160 -5.39 15.31 -14.51
CA GLY A 160 -5.03 14.57 -15.70
C GLY A 160 -4.18 13.32 -15.39
N ASP A 161 -3.40 13.35 -14.31
CA ASP A 161 -2.58 12.23 -13.87
C ASP A 161 -3.30 11.33 -12.85
N TRP A 162 -3.32 10.03 -13.12
CA TRP A 162 -4.03 9.05 -12.29
C TRP A 162 -3.42 8.91 -10.89
N GLN A 163 -2.13 9.19 -10.70
CA GLN A 163 -1.49 9.13 -9.39
C GLN A 163 -1.96 10.29 -8.52
N VAL A 164 -2.10 11.49 -9.08
CA VAL A 164 -2.67 12.63 -8.35
C VAL A 164 -4.11 12.32 -7.92
N ARG A 165 -4.97 11.84 -8.85
CA ARG A 165 -6.35 11.44 -8.53
C ARG A 165 -6.41 10.40 -7.41
N LYS A 166 -5.52 9.41 -7.46
CA LYS A 166 -5.40 8.33 -6.45
C LYS A 166 -5.09 8.89 -5.07
N PHE A 167 -4.08 9.74 -4.96
CA PHE A 167 -3.66 10.28 -3.66
C PHE A 167 -4.62 11.35 -3.13
N ALA A 168 -5.31 12.09 -4.01
CA ALA A 168 -6.44 12.94 -3.63
C ALA A 168 -7.56 12.12 -2.98
N ALA A 169 -7.96 11.00 -3.58
CA ALA A 169 -8.97 10.11 -3.00
C ALA A 169 -8.53 9.53 -1.63
N VAL A 170 -7.25 9.17 -1.48
CA VAL A 170 -6.67 8.72 -0.20
C VAL A 170 -6.76 9.83 0.85
N ALA A 171 -6.36 11.05 0.51
CA ALA A 171 -6.37 12.20 1.40
C ALA A 171 -7.79 12.56 1.86
N LEU A 172 -8.74 12.64 0.93
CA LEU A 172 -10.16 12.87 1.25
C LEU A 172 -10.73 11.80 2.18
N GLY A 173 -10.36 10.53 1.98
CA GLY A 173 -10.75 9.44 2.87
C GLY A 173 -10.12 9.52 4.26
N LYS A 174 -8.95 10.15 4.43
CA LYS A 174 -8.34 10.43 5.74
C LYS A 174 -9.01 11.63 6.42
N MET A 175 -9.29 12.69 5.68
CA MET A 175 -9.94 13.91 6.18
C MET A 175 -11.39 13.67 6.60
N ASN A 176 -12.07 12.70 5.96
CA ASN A 176 -13.38 12.22 6.38
C ASN A 176 -14.47 13.31 6.42
N ASP A 177 -14.35 14.33 5.55
CA ASP A 177 -15.35 15.37 5.31
C ASP A 177 -16.42 14.89 4.33
N GLU A 178 -17.69 14.97 4.72
CA GLU A 178 -18.83 14.47 3.93
C GLU A 178 -18.96 15.13 2.56
N LYS A 179 -18.39 16.32 2.37
CA LYS A 179 -18.33 17.00 1.06
C LYS A 179 -17.58 16.19 0.01
N ALA A 180 -16.70 15.28 0.43
CA ALA A 180 -15.96 14.40 -0.47
C ALA A 180 -16.80 13.22 -0.99
N ILE A 181 -17.92 12.86 -0.34
CA ILE A 181 -18.69 11.67 -0.70
C ILE A 181 -19.17 11.71 -2.16
N PRO A 182 -19.81 12.78 -2.67
CA PRO A 182 -20.28 12.82 -4.05
C PRO A 182 -19.16 12.58 -5.07
N ILE A 183 -18.01 13.23 -4.88
CA ILE A 183 -16.92 13.13 -5.84
C ILE A 183 -16.21 11.77 -5.78
N LEU A 184 -16.10 11.17 -4.60
CA LEU A 184 -15.57 9.81 -4.44
C LEU A 184 -16.49 8.76 -5.09
N LEU A 185 -17.81 8.97 -5.08
CA LEU A 185 -18.75 8.10 -5.80
C LEU A 185 -18.53 8.15 -7.31
N GLU A 186 -18.22 9.32 -7.86
CA GLU A 186 -17.87 9.48 -9.28
C GLU A 186 -16.53 8.77 -9.59
N ALA A 187 -15.53 8.92 -8.72
CA ALA A 187 -14.23 8.27 -8.84
C ALA A 187 -14.27 6.73 -8.77
N MET A 188 -15.34 6.11 -8.25
CA MET A 188 -15.57 4.66 -8.40
C MET A 188 -15.75 4.22 -9.87
N GLY A 189 -16.01 5.19 -10.76
CA GLY A 189 -16.13 5.02 -12.20
C GLY A 189 -14.89 5.45 -13.00
N ASP A 190 -13.79 5.82 -12.34
CA ASP A 190 -12.54 6.27 -12.99
C ASP A 190 -12.00 5.22 -13.98
N GLU A 191 -11.24 5.65 -14.98
CA GLU A 191 -10.58 4.78 -15.96
C GLU A 191 -9.48 3.92 -15.32
N ASP A 192 -8.77 4.46 -14.33
CA ASP A 192 -7.67 3.81 -13.66
C ASP A 192 -8.16 2.89 -12.53
N ALA A 193 -7.52 1.72 -12.39
CA ALA A 193 -7.94 0.72 -11.40
C ALA A 193 -7.61 1.11 -9.96
N ASP A 194 -6.48 1.77 -9.74
CA ASP A 194 -6.05 2.17 -8.41
C ASP A 194 -6.91 3.33 -7.90
N VAL A 195 -7.23 4.31 -8.75
CA VAL A 195 -8.11 5.43 -8.38
C VAL A 195 -9.46 4.91 -7.91
N ARG A 196 -10.09 4.01 -8.68
CA ARG A 196 -11.36 3.39 -8.30
C ARG A 196 -11.28 2.67 -6.96
N TRP A 197 -10.20 1.92 -6.73
CA TRP A 197 -10.00 1.18 -5.50
C TRP A 197 -9.83 2.11 -4.30
N LYS A 198 -9.01 3.17 -4.44
CA LYS A 198 -8.82 4.14 -3.36
C LYS A 198 -10.09 4.93 -3.07
N ALA A 199 -10.89 5.26 -4.08
CA ALA A 199 -12.20 5.87 -3.88
C ALA A 199 -13.16 4.95 -3.10
N MET A 200 -13.20 3.65 -3.42
CA MET A 200 -13.97 2.66 -2.67
C MET A 200 -13.52 2.55 -1.20
N LEU A 201 -12.21 2.50 -0.95
CA LEU A 201 -11.67 2.47 0.41
C LEU A 201 -11.96 3.76 1.18
N ALA A 202 -11.85 4.92 0.54
CA ALA A 202 -12.21 6.19 1.12
C ALA A 202 -13.69 6.21 1.54
N LEU A 203 -14.60 5.82 0.63
CA LEU A 203 -16.04 5.71 0.93
C LEU A 203 -16.35 4.73 2.07
N ALA A 204 -15.62 3.62 2.16
CA ALA A 204 -15.77 2.69 3.28
C ALA A 204 -15.42 3.34 4.63
N LYS A 205 -14.41 4.24 4.69
CA LYS A 205 -14.03 4.97 5.91
C LYS A 205 -15.10 5.95 6.39
N PHE A 206 -15.95 6.46 5.49
CA PHE A 206 -17.08 7.30 5.88
C PHE A 206 -18.17 6.53 6.65
N GLY A 207 -18.16 5.19 6.57
CA GLY A 207 -19.11 4.33 7.27
C GLY A 207 -20.56 4.56 6.83
N GLU A 208 -21.50 4.49 7.79
CA GLU A 208 -22.95 4.63 7.57
C GLU A 208 -23.32 5.89 6.76
N ARG A 209 -22.54 6.97 6.88
CA ARG A 209 -22.79 8.23 6.15
C ARG A 209 -22.69 8.07 4.64
N ALA A 210 -21.88 7.14 4.15
CA ALA A 210 -21.77 6.83 2.73
C ALA A 210 -22.86 5.87 2.23
N VAL A 211 -23.56 5.15 3.10
CA VAL A 211 -24.50 4.08 2.70
C VAL A 211 -25.67 4.61 1.88
N LYS A 212 -26.34 5.68 2.33
CA LYS A 212 -27.47 6.28 1.57
C LYS A 212 -27.04 6.81 0.20
N PRO A 213 -25.94 7.60 0.09
CA PRO A 213 -25.39 7.99 -1.21
C PRO A 213 -25.03 6.79 -2.11
N LEU A 214 -24.37 5.76 -1.56
CA LEU A 214 -24.02 4.53 -2.28
C LEU A 214 -25.27 3.78 -2.77
N ILE A 215 -26.31 3.62 -1.97
CA ILE A 215 -27.55 2.94 -2.41
C ILE A 215 -28.18 3.63 -3.62
N LYS A 216 -28.01 4.95 -3.78
CA LYS A 216 -28.50 5.66 -4.98
C LYS A 216 -27.75 5.23 -6.25
N THR A 217 -26.47 4.88 -6.16
CA THR A 217 -25.66 4.47 -7.34
C THR A 217 -26.00 3.05 -7.82
N LEU A 218 -26.69 2.23 -7.01
CA LEU A 218 -27.26 0.94 -7.43
C LEU A 218 -28.33 1.06 -8.51
N LYS A 219 -28.81 2.27 -8.82
CA LYS A 219 -29.79 2.51 -9.89
C LYS A 219 -29.15 2.97 -11.21
N THR A 220 -27.82 3.09 -11.26
CA THR A 220 -27.10 3.57 -12.45
C THR A 220 -27.08 2.49 -13.55
N ALA A 221 -26.96 2.91 -14.81
CA ALA A 221 -26.91 1.96 -15.94
C ALA A 221 -25.64 1.10 -15.95
N LYS A 222 -24.51 1.63 -15.46
CA LYS A 222 -23.20 0.96 -15.45
C LYS A 222 -23.15 -0.13 -14.38
N TRP A 223 -23.20 -1.39 -14.80
CA TRP A 223 -23.15 -2.54 -13.89
C TRP A 223 -21.88 -2.59 -13.03
N SER A 224 -20.75 -2.11 -13.55
CA SER A 224 -19.48 -2.09 -12.84
C SER A 224 -19.52 -1.18 -11.60
N VAL A 225 -20.19 -0.03 -11.70
CA VAL A 225 -20.41 0.90 -10.57
C VAL A 225 -21.34 0.26 -9.55
N ARG A 226 -22.42 -0.40 -9.99
CA ARG A 226 -23.34 -1.11 -9.08
C ARG A 226 -22.63 -2.24 -8.33
N ALA A 227 -21.77 -3.01 -9.00
CA ALA A 227 -21.01 -4.09 -8.39
C ALA A 227 -20.01 -3.57 -7.34
N ARG A 228 -19.27 -2.49 -7.64
CA ARG A 228 -18.37 -1.82 -6.68
C ARG A 228 -19.14 -1.23 -5.51
N THR A 229 -20.34 -0.71 -5.75
CA THR A 229 -21.22 -0.19 -4.71
C THR A 229 -21.65 -1.30 -3.74
N ALA A 230 -22.08 -2.45 -4.26
CA ALA A 230 -22.36 -3.63 -3.44
C ALA A 230 -21.15 -4.04 -2.59
N GLU A 231 -19.94 -3.96 -3.14
CA GLU A 231 -18.72 -4.26 -2.40
C GLU A 231 -18.48 -3.27 -1.24
N VAL A 232 -18.59 -1.96 -1.49
CA VAL A 232 -18.37 -0.93 -0.47
C VAL A 232 -19.41 -1.00 0.64
N ILE A 233 -20.71 -1.06 0.31
CA ILE A 233 -21.75 -1.16 1.35
C ILE A 233 -21.68 -2.50 2.10
N GLY A 234 -21.17 -3.56 1.47
CA GLY A 234 -20.85 -4.82 2.13
C GLY A 234 -19.70 -4.73 3.14
N LYS A 235 -18.70 -3.88 2.87
CA LYS A 235 -17.59 -3.59 3.81
C LYS A 235 -18.04 -2.71 4.96
N ILE A 236 -18.93 -1.74 4.70
CA ILE A 236 -19.51 -0.87 5.74
C ILE A 236 -20.46 -1.66 6.65
N GLY A 237 -21.32 -2.50 6.07
CA GLY A 237 -22.37 -3.19 6.81
C GLY A 237 -23.55 -2.27 7.15
N GLY A 238 -24.31 -2.65 8.18
CA GLY A 238 -25.51 -1.93 8.61
C GLY A 238 -26.81 -2.46 8.01
N GLU A 239 -27.93 -2.06 8.62
CA GLU A 239 -29.26 -2.52 8.22
C GLU A 239 -29.65 -2.05 6.81
N GLU A 240 -29.34 -0.80 6.47
CA GLU A 240 -29.66 -0.26 5.14
C GLU A 240 -28.84 -0.95 4.03
N ALA A 241 -27.55 -1.21 4.28
CA ALA A 241 -26.70 -1.96 3.35
C ALA A 241 -27.18 -3.40 3.18
N LEU A 242 -27.50 -4.09 4.28
CA LEU A 242 -28.04 -5.45 4.27
C LEU A 242 -29.31 -5.54 3.41
N ASN A 243 -30.26 -4.65 3.64
CA ASN A 243 -31.52 -4.61 2.90
C ASN A 243 -31.31 -4.32 1.41
N ALA A 244 -30.42 -3.38 1.07
CA ALA A 244 -30.08 -3.07 -0.31
C ALA A 244 -29.43 -4.26 -1.03
N LEU A 245 -28.48 -4.94 -0.39
CA LEU A 245 -27.78 -6.10 -0.94
C LEU A 245 -28.71 -7.31 -1.12
N ILE A 246 -29.61 -7.58 -0.17
CA ILE A 246 -30.67 -8.58 -0.32
C ILE A 246 -31.51 -8.25 -1.56
N GLY A 247 -31.88 -6.98 -1.73
CA GLY A 247 -32.64 -6.48 -2.86
C GLY A 247 -31.96 -6.71 -4.21
N LEU A 248 -30.62 -6.75 -4.29
CA LEU A 248 -29.90 -7.02 -5.54
C LEU A 248 -29.96 -8.50 -5.95
N LEU A 249 -30.18 -9.42 -5.01
CA LEU A 249 -30.31 -10.85 -5.29
C LEU A 249 -31.77 -11.26 -5.56
N ILE A 250 -32.72 -10.64 -4.89
CA ILE A 250 -34.14 -11.02 -4.94
C ILE A 250 -35.08 -9.82 -4.92
N GLY A 251 -36.30 -10.01 -5.42
CA GLY A 251 -37.37 -9.01 -5.35
C GLY A 251 -37.31 -7.97 -6.47
N LYS A 252 -37.94 -6.82 -6.25
CA LYS A 252 -38.16 -5.78 -7.29
C LYS A 252 -36.89 -5.09 -7.77
N THR A 253 -35.83 -5.10 -6.96
CA THR A 253 -34.54 -4.47 -7.25
C THR A 253 -33.47 -5.48 -7.65
N ARG A 254 -33.85 -6.72 -7.96
CA ARG A 254 -32.90 -7.77 -8.34
C ARG A 254 -32.12 -7.31 -9.58
N ASP A 255 -30.80 -7.36 -9.50
CA ASP A 255 -29.95 -6.90 -10.60
C ASP A 255 -29.94 -7.92 -11.74
N GLU A 256 -30.00 -7.44 -12.98
CA GLU A 256 -29.92 -8.27 -14.18
C GLU A 256 -28.49 -8.76 -14.44
N ASN A 257 -27.48 -8.04 -13.97
CA ASN A 257 -26.09 -8.38 -14.22
C ASN A 257 -25.54 -9.38 -13.20
N ARG A 258 -24.99 -10.50 -13.70
CA ARG A 258 -24.41 -11.58 -12.88
C ARG A 258 -23.28 -11.11 -11.95
N HIS A 259 -22.47 -10.13 -12.35
CA HIS A 259 -21.36 -9.65 -11.53
C HIS A 259 -21.85 -8.84 -10.34
N VAL A 260 -22.91 -8.04 -10.53
CA VAL A 260 -23.55 -7.30 -9.43
C VAL A 260 -24.16 -8.28 -8.43
N ARG A 261 -24.90 -9.29 -8.91
CA ARG A 261 -25.47 -10.32 -8.04
C ARG A 261 -24.40 -11.10 -7.28
N GLY A 262 -23.35 -11.56 -7.95
CA GLY A 262 -22.26 -12.29 -7.29
C GLY A 262 -21.51 -11.44 -6.26
N LYS A 263 -21.30 -10.14 -6.53
CA LYS A 263 -20.72 -9.21 -5.55
C LYS A 263 -21.66 -8.92 -4.38
N ALA A 264 -22.97 -8.84 -4.62
CA ALA A 264 -23.96 -8.72 -3.56
C ALA A 264 -23.97 -9.97 -2.65
N ALA A 265 -23.88 -11.17 -3.22
CA ALA A 265 -23.78 -12.40 -2.45
C ALA A 265 -22.51 -12.43 -1.58
N GLU A 266 -21.36 -12.08 -2.15
CA GLU A 266 -20.09 -11.99 -1.42
C GLU A 266 -20.16 -10.97 -0.27
N ALA A 267 -20.74 -9.79 -0.54
CA ALA A 267 -20.95 -8.73 0.45
C ALA A 267 -21.87 -9.18 1.61
N LEU A 268 -22.97 -9.90 1.32
CA LEU A 268 -23.84 -10.46 2.35
C LEU A 268 -23.14 -11.50 3.21
N GLY A 269 -22.28 -12.34 2.60
CA GLY A 269 -21.44 -13.27 3.33
C GLY A 269 -20.46 -12.58 4.27
N ARG A 270 -19.92 -11.43 3.87
CA ARG A 270 -19.07 -10.58 4.73
C ARG A 270 -19.84 -9.96 5.90
N ILE A 271 -21.07 -9.51 5.66
CA ILE A 271 -21.94 -8.97 6.73
C ILE A 271 -22.30 -10.06 7.75
N GLY A 272 -22.47 -11.31 7.31
CA GLY A 272 -22.65 -12.43 8.23
C GLY A 272 -24.04 -12.50 8.89
N ASP A 273 -25.05 -11.80 8.35
CA ASP A 273 -26.40 -11.73 8.91
C ASP A 273 -27.33 -12.81 8.32
N GLU A 274 -27.94 -13.62 9.19
CA GLU A 274 -28.83 -14.73 8.80
C GLU A 274 -30.06 -14.30 7.99
N ARG A 275 -30.49 -13.03 8.10
CA ARG A 275 -31.59 -12.49 7.28
C ARG A 275 -31.29 -12.58 5.78
N ALA A 276 -30.00 -12.61 5.40
CA ALA A 276 -29.56 -12.76 4.03
C ALA A 276 -29.75 -14.19 3.46
N LEU A 277 -29.89 -15.21 4.32
CA LEU A 277 -29.87 -16.62 3.91
C LEU A 277 -30.96 -16.96 2.88
N LYS A 278 -32.15 -16.36 2.99
CA LYS A 278 -33.23 -16.57 2.01
C LYS A 278 -32.82 -16.08 0.62
N ALA A 279 -32.20 -14.91 0.55
CA ALA A 279 -31.74 -14.32 -0.70
C ALA A 279 -30.57 -15.10 -1.30
N LEU A 280 -29.62 -15.51 -0.47
CA LEU A 280 -28.48 -16.33 -0.90
C LEU A 280 -28.90 -17.72 -1.39
N ARG A 281 -29.85 -18.39 -0.72
CA ARG A 281 -30.41 -19.67 -1.20
C ARG A 281 -31.15 -19.54 -2.52
N ASN A 282 -31.71 -18.36 -2.82
CA ASN A 282 -32.25 -18.08 -4.14
C ASN A 282 -31.11 -17.91 -5.17
N ALA A 283 -30.05 -17.20 -4.81
CA ALA A 283 -28.87 -17.01 -5.65
C ALA A 283 -28.09 -18.31 -5.94
N GLN A 284 -28.15 -19.33 -5.07
CA GLN A 284 -27.64 -20.69 -5.38
C GLN A 284 -28.34 -21.35 -6.58
N LYS A 285 -29.53 -20.87 -6.95
CA LYS A 285 -30.31 -21.34 -8.10
C LYS A 285 -30.19 -20.40 -9.30
N ASP A 286 -29.31 -19.39 -9.23
CA ASP A 286 -29.09 -18.44 -10.32
C ASP A 286 -28.58 -19.15 -11.58
N GLU A 287 -28.82 -18.61 -12.77
CA GLU A 287 -28.41 -19.26 -14.01
C GLU A 287 -26.88 -19.31 -14.18
N PHE A 288 -26.15 -18.36 -13.56
CA PHE A 288 -24.70 -18.25 -13.70
C PHE A 288 -23.96 -18.91 -12.54
N VAL A 289 -23.00 -19.80 -12.86
CA VAL A 289 -22.14 -20.51 -11.90
C VAL A 289 -21.47 -19.54 -10.92
N PHE A 290 -20.90 -18.43 -11.41
CA PHE A 290 -20.30 -17.39 -10.56
C PHE A 290 -21.21 -16.89 -9.42
N VAL A 291 -22.51 -16.74 -9.64
CA VAL A 291 -23.44 -16.28 -8.61
C VAL A 291 -23.74 -17.40 -7.61
N LYS A 292 -23.85 -18.65 -8.10
CA LYS A 292 -24.06 -19.83 -7.25
C LYS A 292 -22.92 -20.01 -6.27
N ASP A 293 -21.68 -19.98 -6.77
CA ASP A 293 -20.47 -20.22 -5.97
C ASP A 293 -20.33 -19.14 -4.88
N LYS A 294 -20.54 -17.87 -5.24
CA LYS A 294 -20.49 -16.76 -4.27
C LYS A 294 -21.58 -16.86 -3.21
N ALA A 295 -22.77 -17.31 -3.59
CA ALA A 295 -23.87 -17.52 -2.66
C ALA A 295 -23.63 -18.70 -1.71
N GLU A 296 -23.06 -19.79 -2.21
CA GLU A 296 -22.68 -20.96 -1.41
C GLU A 296 -21.60 -20.60 -0.38
N ILE A 297 -20.53 -19.93 -0.81
CA ILE A 297 -19.48 -19.42 0.09
C ILE A 297 -20.10 -18.50 1.15
N ALA A 298 -20.98 -17.57 0.76
CA ALA A 298 -21.60 -16.64 1.69
C ALA A 298 -22.51 -17.34 2.72
N ILE A 299 -23.29 -18.35 2.30
CA ILE A 299 -24.11 -19.17 3.21
C ILE A 299 -23.22 -19.91 4.21
N HIS A 300 -22.12 -20.51 3.73
CA HIS A 300 -21.16 -21.17 4.60
C HIS A 300 -20.59 -20.22 5.65
N LYS A 301 -20.17 -19.01 5.25
CA LYS A 301 -19.68 -17.97 6.18
C LYS A 301 -20.72 -17.59 7.24
N ILE A 302 -21.98 -17.39 6.84
CA ILE A 302 -23.05 -17.00 7.78
C ILE A 302 -23.39 -18.15 8.76
N LEU A 303 -23.51 -19.38 8.28
CA LEU A 303 -23.92 -20.52 9.10
C LEU A 303 -22.81 -21.07 9.99
N ARG A 304 -21.54 -20.83 9.63
CA ARG A 304 -20.37 -21.35 10.35
C ARG A 304 -19.50 -20.22 10.88
N LYS A 305 -20.10 -19.30 11.65
CA LYS A 305 -19.44 -18.15 12.29
C LYS A 305 -18.14 -18.45 13.08
N HIS A 306 -17.84 -19.73 13.34
CA HIS A 306 -16.70 -20.20 14.15
C HIS A 306 -15.82 -21.26 13.46
N GLU A 307 -15.99 -21.51 12.15
CA GLU A 307 -14.99 -22.26 11.39
C GLU A 307 -14.29 -21.29 10.46
N THR A 308 -12.96 -21.25 10.55
CA THR A 308 -12.05 -20.39 9.78
C THR A 308 -12.53 -20.23 8.34
N THR A 309 -12.86 -18.99 7.98
CA THR A 309 -13.39 -18.65 6.67
C THR A 309 -12.36 -18.98 5.61
N ARG A 310 -12.64 -19.96 4.73
CA ARG A 310 -11.75 -20.36 3.63
C ARG A 310 -12.01 -19.50 2.39
N ILE A 311 -10.97 -18.91 1.81
CA ILE A 311 -11.05 -18.09 0.60
C ILE A 311 -10.32 -18.81 -0.53
N PHE A 312 -11.05 -19.23 -1.56
CA PHE A 312 -10.56 -20.17 -2.59
C PHE A 312 -9.88 -19.53 -3.81
N ASN A 313 -9.64 -18.21 -3.87
CA ASN A 313 -9.13 -17.61 -5.12
C ASN A 313 -8.25 -16.38 -4.88
N PHE A 314 -7.00 -16.46 -5.31
CA PHE A 314 -6.00 -15.39 -5.22
C PHE A 314 -5.28 -15.25 -6.56
N ASP A 315 -5.37 -14.06 -7.16
CA ASP A 315 -4.80 -13.73 -8.47
C ASP A 315 -5.54 -14.28 -9.71
N ASN A 316 -6.51 -13.50 -10.21
CA ASN A 316 -7.14 -13.66 -11.54
C ASN A 316 -7.62 -15.08 -11.93
N GLY A 317 -7.73 -16.00 -10.98
CA GLY A 317 -8.04 -17.41 -11.21
C GLY A 317 -6.85 -18.31 -11.56
N GLU A 318 -5.60 -17.84 -11.44
CA GLU A 318 -4.38 -18.65 -11.69
C GLU A 318 -3.94 -19.41 -10.43
N VAL A 319 -4.09 -18.82 -9.24
CA VAL A 319 -3.66 -19.39 -7.95
C VAL A 319 -4.80 -19.41 -6.92
N SER A 320 -4.78 -20.36 -5.99
CA SER A 320 -5.71 -20.46 -4.86
C SER A 320 -5.02 -20.98 -3.61
N PHE A 321 -5.31 -20.39 -2.45
CA PHE A 321 -4.93 -20.89 -1.13
C PHE A 321 -5.93 -20.39 -0.08
N ASP A 322 -6.20 -21.21 0.93
CA ASP A 322 -7.07 -20.92 2.07
C ASP A 322 -6.35 -20.06 3.11
N TYR A 323 -6.97 -18.95 3.52
CA TYR A 323 -6.46 -18.09 4.60
C TYR A 323 -7.60 -17.65 5.52
N SER A 324 -7.30 -17.46 6.82
CA SER A 324 -8.28 -17.07 7.84
C SER A 324 -8.70 -15.58 7.73
N ASP A 325 -9.73 -15.19 8.46
CA ASP A 325 -10.21 -13.80 8.56
C ASP A 325 -9.25 -12.86 9.30
N HIS A 326 -8.23 -13.39 9.97
CA HIS A 326 -7.12 -12.61 10.50
C HIS A 326 -6.25 -12.01 9.39
N TRP A 327 -6.43 -12.38 8.12
CA TRP A 327 -5.65 -11.89 7.00
C TRP A 327 -6.46 -10.99 6.06
N GLU A 328 -5.93 -9.80 5.77
CA GLU A 328 -6.50 -8.85 4.80
C GLU A 328 -5.63 -8.78 3.54
N ILE A 329 -6.25 -8.80 2.35
CA ILE A 329 -5.53 -8.55 1.09
C ILE A 329 -5.26 -7.05 0.93
N ILE A 330 -3.99 -6.71 0.72
CA ILE A 330 -3.50 -5.36 0.45
C ILE A 330 -2.75 -5.36 -0.90
N SER A 331 -3.21 -4.55 -1.86
CA SER A 331 -2.47 -4.34 -3.10
C SER A 331 -1.41 -3.26 -2.92
N THR A 332 -0.15 -3.57 -3.26
CA THR A 332 0.97 -2.62 -3.25
C THR A 332 1.20 -2.01 -4.63
N SER A 333 1.92 -0.89 -4.68
CA SER A 333 2.11 -0.06 -5.88
C SER A 333 2.94 -0.72 -6.99
N ASP A 334 3.59 -1.84 -6.72
CA ASP A 334 4.53 -2.56 -7.60
C ASP A 334 3.92 -3.82 -8.23
N ALA A 335 2.59 -3.90 -8.34
CA ALA A 335 1.84 -5.08 -8.79
C ALA A 335 2.03 -6.34 -7.93
N LYS A 336 2.78 -6.26 -6.83
CA LYS A 336 2.82 -7.33 -5.84
C LYS A 336 1.50 -7.37 -5.10
N LYS A 337 1.08 -8.60 -4.78
CA LYS A 337 -0.08 -8.82 -3.91
C LYS A 337 0.44 -9.22 -2.55
N VAL A 338 0.14 -8.36 -1.59
CA VAL A 338 0.51 -8.55 -0.21
C VAL A 338 -0.74 -8.97 0.57
N VAL A 339 -0.66 -10.02 1.36
CA VAL A 339 -1.69 -10.37 2.33
C VAL A 339 -1.13 -10.05 3.71
N ARG A 340 -1.85 -9.27 4.50
CA ARG A 340 -1.42 -8.84 5.83
C ARG A 340 -2.27 -9.53 6.89
N GLY A 341 -1.65 -10.40 7.67
CA GLY A 341 -2.21 -10.94 8.90
C GLY A 341 -2.20 -9.88 9.99
N LEU A 342 -3.36 -9.58 10.58
CA LEU A 342 -3.54 -8.66 11.69
C LEU A 342 -3.67 -9.48 12.98
N TYR A 343 -2.63 -9.44 13.80
CA TYR A 343 -2.54 -10.11 15.10
C TYR A 343 -2.31 -9.04 16.18
N GLU A 344 -2.48 -9.35 17.47
CA GLU A 344 -2.44 -8.33 18.53
C GLU A 344 -1.16 -7.48 18.44
N ASN A 345 -1.33 -6.18 18.16
CA ASN A 345 -0.29 -5.14 18.05
C ASN A 345 0.78 -5.30 16.95
N ASN A 346 0.72 -6.33 16.10
CA ASN A 346 1.72 -6.61 15.06
C ASN A 346 1.08 -7.22 13.80
N SER A 347 1.86 -7.37 12.73
CA SER A 347 1.34 -7.95 11.49
C SER A 347 2.32 -8.86 10.77
N ILE A 348 1.81 -9.91 10.14
CA ILE A 348 2.57 -10.75 9.22
C ILE A 348 2.25 -10.33 7.79
N THR A 349 3.28 -10.26 6.97
CA THR A 349 3.19 -9.90 5.56
C THR A 349 3.49 -11.12 4.71
N LEU A 350 2.52 -11.59 3.94
CA LEU A 350 2.69 -12.56 2.86
C LEU A 350 2.79 -11.82 1.54
N SER A 351 3.85 -12.06 0.76
CA SER A 351 3.93 -11.65 -0.64
C SER A 351 3.95 -12.87 -1.55
N LEU A 352 3.08 -12.90 -2.56
CA LEU A 352 3.16 -13.88 -3.65
C LEU A 352 3.78 -13.24 -4.88
N ASN A 353 4.82 -13.86 -5.41
CA ASN A 353 5.56 -13.36 -6.56
C ASN A 353 5.60 -14.42 -7.67
N ARG A 354 5.55 -13.94 -8.92
CA ARG A 354 5.61 -14.77 -10.13
C ARG A 354 6.74 -14.27 -11.02
N ASN A 355 7.59 -15.18 -11.48
CA ASN A 355 8.66 -14.87 -12.41
C ASN A 355 8.42 -15.56 -13.77
N THR A 356 8.51 -14.77 -14.84
CA THR A 356 8.39 -15.20 -16.24
C THR A 356 9.78 -15.25 -16.86
N ASN A 357 10.12 -16.31 -17.63
CA ASN A 357 11.49 -16.70 -18.07
C ASN A 357 12.33 -17.48 -17.04
N ALA A 358 11.73 -18.47 -16.38
CA ALA A 358 12.46 -19.42 -15.51
C ALA A 358 12.42 -20.87 -16.03
N SER A 359 12.34 -21.07 -17.35
CA SER A 359 12.21 -22.40 -17.96
C SER A 359 13.36 -23.34 -17.56
N GLU A 360 14.58 -22.81 -17.47
CA GLU A 360 15.81 -23.57 -17.20
C GLU A 360 16.14 -23.74 -15.71
N VAL A 361 15.42 -23.06 -14.81
CA VAL A 361 15.72 -23.08 -13.36
C VAL A 361 14.68 -23.94 -12.65
N SER A 362 15.12 -24.93 -11.88
CA SER A 362 14.25 -25.74 -11.00
C SER A 362 13.82 -24.95 -9.75
N SER A 363 12.76 -25.40 -9.06
CA SER A 363 12.38 -24.80 -7.77
C SER A 363 13.49 -24.93 -6.72
N HIS A 364 14.30 -25.99 -6.82
CA HIS A 364 15.47 -26.21 -5.97
C HIS A 364 16.56 -25.17 -6.18
N GLU A 365 17.01 -24.99 -7.43
CA GLU A 365 18.07 -24.03 -7.75
C GLU A 365 17.64 -22.61 -7.41
N PHE A 366 16.36 -22.29 -7.62
CA PHE A 366 15.82 -21.01 -7.22
C PHE A 366 15.76 -20.83 -5.69
N ALA A 367 15.44 -21.89 -4.94
CA ALA A 367 15.48 -21.86 -3.48
C ALA A 367 16.91 -21.59 -2.96
N GLU A 368 17.93 -22.20 -3.57
CA GLU A 368 19.33 -21.92 -3.24
C GLU A 368 19.73 -20.47 -3.55
N MET A 369 19.28 -19.91 -4.68
CA MET A 369 19.50 -18.49 -4.99
C MET A 369 18.85 -17.57 -3.93
N LEU A 370 17.63 -17.89 -3.48
CA LEU A 370 16.96 -17.12 -2.42
C LEU A 370 17.69 -17.23 -1.08
N LYS A 371 18.26 -18.40 -0.75
CA LYS A 371 19.09 -18.59 0.45
C LYS A 371 20.31 -17.68 0.46
N ASP A 372 20.95 -17.48 -0.69
CA ASP A 372 22.11 -16.60 -0.77
C ASP A 372 21.73 -15.14 -0.55
N VAL A 373 20.60 -14.68 -1.12
CA VAL A 373 20.04 -13.36 -0.82
C VAL A 373 19.71 -13.22 0.67
N PHE A 374 19.12 -14.25 1.25
CA PHE A 374 18.74 -14.31 2.66
C PHE A 374 19.93 -14.14 3.59
N ARG A 375 21.04 -14.83 3.30
CA ARG A 375 22.30 -14.74 4.06
C ARG A 375 22.96 -13.36 3.93
N VAL A 376 22.93 -12.77 2.72
CA VAL A 376 23.48 -11.42 2.49
C VAL A 376 22.75 -10.36 3.30
N GLN A 377 21.46 -10.57 3.60
CA GLN A 377 20.66 -9.66 4.44
C GLN A 377 20.88 -9.88 5.95
N GLY A 378 21.82 -10.72 6.36
CA GLY A 378 22.11 -11.01 7.77
C GLY A 378 21.16 -12.02 8.41
N SER A 379 20.29 -12.66 7.63
CA SER A 379 19.35 -13.65 8.15
C SER A 379 19.99 -15.04 8.25
N LYS A 380 19.67 -15.77 9.32
CA LYS A 380 20.12 -17.14 9.58
C LYS A 380 19.06 -18.14 9.18
N VAL A 381 19.43 -19.13 8.36
CA VAL A 381 18.55 -20.28 8.03
C VAL A 381 18.50 -21.21 9.23
N ILE A 382 17.29 -21.54 9.67
CA ILE A 382 17.02 -22.37 10.84
C ILE A 382 16.60 -23.77 10.41
N ASP A 383 15.72 -23.87 9.42
CA ASP A 383 15.20 -25.13 8.92
C ASP A 383 14.92 -25.08 7.42
N GLU A 384 14.96 -26.23 6.76
CA GLU A 384 14.66 -26.39 5.35
C GLU A 384 13.97 -27.73 5.06
N ASN A 385 13.03 -27.70 4.13
CA ASN A 385 12.24 -28.87 3.78
C ASN A 385 11.96 -28.91 2.28
N TYR A 386 11.93 -30.13 1.72
CA TYR A 386 11.57 -30.38 0.33
C TYR A 386 10.53 -31.49 0.25
N TYR A 387 9.47 -31.24 -0.52
CA TYR A 387 8.45 -32.25 -0.81
C TYR A 387 7.74 -31.97 -2.13
N GLU A 388 7.08 -33.00 -2.67
CA GLU A 388 6.26 -32.86 -3.87
C GLU A 388 4.78 -32.80 -3.51
N LYS A 389 4.04 -31.89 -4.16
CA LYS A 389 2.59 -31.72 -3.94
C LYS A 389 1.92 -31.20 -5.19
N TYR A 390 0.78 -31.78 -5.55
CA TYR A 390 0.02 -31.46 -6.78
C TYR A 390 0.88 -31.44 -8.06
N GLY A 391 1.91 -32.30 -8.13
CA GLY A 391 2.85 -32.35 -9.26
C GLY A 391 3.89 -31.22 -9.30
N MET A 392 4.01 -30.43 -8.22
CA MET A 392 5.01 -29.38 -8.05
C MET A 392 6.04 -29.79 -6.99
N GLY A 393 7.32 -29.55 -7.24
CA GLY A 393 8.37 -29.65 -6.22
C GLY A 393 8.42 -28.37 -5.40
N ILE A 394 8.13 -28.48 -4.11
CA ILE A 394 8.02 -27.37 -3.16
C ILE A 394 9.24 -27.35 -2.24
N TYR A 395 9.88 -26.20 -2.12
CA TYR A 395 10.99 -25.96 -1.19
C TYR A 395 10.60 -24.90 -0.17
N GLU A 396 10.73 -25.24 1.10
CA GLU A 396 10.50 -24.35 2.24
C GLU A 396 11.83 -24.00 2.91
N ILE A 397 12.01 -22.72 3.20
CA ILE A 397 13.17 -22.20 3.94
C ILE A 397 12.65 -21.34 5.07
N TYR A 398 12.94 -21.74 6.30
CA TYR A 398 12.64 -20.96 7.50
C TYR A 398 13.90 -20.31 8.05
N GLY A 399 13.82 -19.05 8.44
CA GLY A 399 14.94 -18.36 9.05
C GLY A 399 14.55 -17.12 9.83
N GLU A 400 15.54 -16.58 10.55
CA GLU A 400 15.37 -15.43 11.44
C GLU A 400 16.49 -14.40 11.21
N ASN A 401 16.15 -13.13 11.38
CA ASN A 401 17.10 -12.03 11.40
C ASN A 401 17.11 -11.40 12.80
N HIS A 402 18.28 -11.28 13.43
CA HIS A 402 18.43 -10.75 14.79
C HIS A 402 19.19 -9.42 14.85
N ASP A 403 19.69 -8.90 13.73
CA ASP A 403 20.70 -7.83 13.73
C ASP A 403 20.07 -6.42 13.73
N VAL A 404 18.86 -6.25 13.19
CA VAL A 404 18.20 -4.92 13.08
C VAL A 404 16.83 -4.88 13.79
N ALA A 405 16.06 -5.96 13.70
CA ALA A 405 14.85 -6.22 14.48
C ALA A 405 14.56 -7.73 14.42
N PRO A 406 14.21 -8.41 15.53
CA PRO A 406 13.88 -9.83 15.51
C PRO A 406 12.73 -10.06 14.53
N THR A 407 13.00 -10.81 13.46
CA THR A 407 12.05 -11.04 12.36
C THR A 407 12.13 -12.49 11.92
N SER A 408 11.00 -13.19 11.91
CA SER A 408 10.86 -14.54 11.34
C SER A 408 10.43 -14.45 9.87
N ILE A 409 11.00 -15.34 9.06
CA ILE A 409 10.82 -15.36 7.62
C ILE A 409 10.59 -16.81 7.15
N LEU A 410 9.55 -17.02 6.34
CA LEU A 410 9.30 -18.27 5.63
C LEU A 410 9.22 -18.00 4.13
N ILE A 411 10.06 -18.70 3.37
CA ILE A 411 10.11 -18.65 1.92
C ILE A 411 9.65 -19.99 1.39
N ILE A 412 8.78 -19.97 0.39
CA ILE A 412 8.27 -21.18 -0.26
C ILE A 412 8.38 -21.01 -1.75
N SER A 413 9.20 -21.81 -2.43
CA SER A 413 9.35 -21.79 -3.89
C SER A 413 8.70 -23.01 -4.53
N PHE A 414 8.09 -22.81 -5.69
CA PHE A 414 7.47 -23.88 -6.47
C PHE A 414 7.41 -23.50 -7.95
N LYS A 415 7.32 -24.52 -8.81
CA LYS A 415 7.33 -24.38 -10.27
C LYS A 415 6.16 -25.12 -10.90
N LYS A 416 5.49 -24.49 -11.87
CA LYS A 416 4.47 -25.12 -12.72
C LYS A 416 4.69 -24.71 -14.18
N GLY A 417 4.98 -25.69 -15.04
CA GLY A 417 5.38 -25.42 -16.42
C GLY A 417 6.63 -24.54 -16.50
N ASN A 418 6.54 -23.44 -17.26
CA ASN A 418 7.63 -22.45 -17.40
C ASN A 418 7.55 -21.29 -16.40
N LEU A 419 6.61 -21.34 -15.45
CA LEU A 419 6.39 -20.30 -14.46
C LEU A 419 6.96 -20.75 -13.11
N LEU A 420 7.69 -19.84 -12.49
CA LEU A 420 8.24 -20.03 -11.15
C LEU A 420 7.59 -19.03 -10.21
N TYR A 421 7.19 -19.54 -9.05
CA TYR A 421 6.50 -18.78 -8.04
C TYR A 421 7.24 -18.88 -6.71
N TYR A 422 7.09 -17.84 -5.88
CA TYR A 422 7.45 -17.95 -4.48
C TYR A 422 6.52 -17.14 -3.58
N MET A 423 6.23 -17.72 -2.41
CA MET A 423 5.57 -17.07 -1.29
C MET A 423 6.61 -16.64 -0.27
N TRP A 424 6.41 -15.47 0.32
CA TRP A 424 7.33 -14.85 1.26
C TRP A 424 6.55 -14.31 2.44
N PHE A 425 6.64 -14.97 3.60
CA PHE A 425 6.03 -14.55 4.85
C PHE A 425 7.06 -13.88 5.75
N VAL A 426 6.73 -12.71 6.33
CA VAL A 426 7.60 -11.95 7.23
C VAL A 426 6.82 -11.34 8.37
N GLY A 427 7.33 -11.45 9.59
CA GLY A 427 6.76 -10.79 10.76
C GLY A 427 7.63 -10.92 12.02
N ASP A 428 7.15 -10.33 13.11
CA ASP A 428 7.74 -10.52 14.45
C ASP A 428 7.67 -12.01 14.84
N PRO A 429 8.74 -12.63 15.41
CA PRO A 429 8.78 -14.05 15.71
C PRO A 429 7.65 -14.57 16.60
N THR A 430 7.22 -13.79 17.59
CA THR A 430 6.14 -14.21 18.50
C THR A 430 4.81 -14.31 17.78
N VAL A 431 4.51 -13.30 16.95
CA VAL A 431 3.31 -13.28 16.12
C VAL A 431 3.38 -14.31 15.00
N PHE A 432 4.58 -14.57 14.49
CA PHE A 432 4.82 -15.59 13.47
C PHE A 432 4.50 -17.00 13.97
N GLU A 433 4.83 -17.29 15.23
CA GLU A 433 4.47 -18.52 15.92
C GLU A 433 2.95 -18.62 16.12
N ASP A 434 2.30 -17.54 16.59
CA ASP A 434 0.84 -17.47 16.76
C ASP A 434 0.07 -17.72 15.45
N ALA A 435 0.62 -17.23 14.33
CA ALA A 435 0.04 -17.43 13.00
C ALA A 435 0.45 -18.76 12.35
N GLY A 436 1.26 -19.59 13.01
CA GLY A 436 1.87 -20.78 12.43
C GLY A 436 0.84 -21.75 11.83
N GLU A 437 -0.31 -21.92 12.48
CA GLU A 437 -1.40 -22.76 11.97
C GLU A 437 -2.05 -22.16 10.70
N ASP A 438 -2.31 -20.85 10.68
CA ASP A 438 -2.87 -20.16 9.53
C ASP A 438 -1.92 -20.17 8.32
N ILE A 439 -0.62 -19.91 8.57
CA ILE A 439 0.43 -20.00 7.56
C ILE A 439 0.46 -21.42 7.01
N LYS A 440 0.52 -22.44 7.87
CA LYS A 440 0.52 -23.83 7.45
C LYS A 440 -0.70 -24.17 6.60
N ILE A 441 -1.90 -23.72 6.98
CA ILE A 441 -3.12 -23.93 6.18
C ILE A 441 -2.99 -23.29 4.80
N MET A 442 -2.46 -22.06 4.68
CA MET A 442 -2.24 -21.41 3.38
C MET A 442 -1.30 -22.21 2.49
N VAL A 443 -0.18 -22.65 3.05
CA VAL A 443 0.80 -23.48 2.35
C VAL A 443 0.17 -24.81 1.95
N ASP A 444 -0.60 -25.41 2.85
CA ASP A 444 -1.17 -26.72 2.64
C ASP A 444 -2.32 -26.74 1.62
N SER A 445 -3.02 -25.62 1.48
CA SER A 445 -4.12 -25.45 0.54
C SER A 445 -3.69 -24.82 -0.79
N PHE A 446 -2.41 -24.47 -0.92
CA PHE A 446 -1.89 -23.80 -2.09
C PHE A 446 -2.02 -24.67 -3.35
N TYR A 447 -2.60 -24.08 -4.39
CA TYR A 447 -2.87 -24.73 -5.66
C TYR A 447 -2.82 -23.73 -6.83
N ILE A 448 -2.40 -24.20 -8.00
CA ILE A 448 -2.37 -23.42 -9.24
C ILE A 448 -3.29 -24.11 -10.24
N TYR A 449 -4.21 -23.37 -10.86
CA TYR A 449 -5.13 -23.91 -11.87
C TYR A 449 -4.40 -24.23 -13.18
N ASP A 450 -4.92 -25.22 -13.91
CA ASP A 450 -4.39 -25.68 -15.21
C ASP A 450 -4.80 -24.79 -16.39
#